data_AF-A9VHH7-F1
#
_entry.id   AF-A9VHH7-F1
#
_cell.length_a   1.000
_cell.length_b   1.000
_cell.length_c   1.000
_cell.angle_alpha   90.00
_cell.angle_beta   90.00
_cell.angle_gamma   90.00
#
_symmetry.space_group_name_H-M   'P 1'
#
loop_
_entity.id
_entity.type
_entity.pdbx_description
1 polymer ?
#
loop_
_entity_poly.entity_id
_entity_poly.type
_entity_poly.pdbx_seq_one_letter_code
_entity_poly.pdbx_strand_id
1 'polypeptide(L)' 'MIKTKDQIEKIVKEIHQNIDFSGVVLIKKDDDIIYENSFGYANRSECINNTLQTRFGIASGCKLFTAIIKGQDLKN' A
#
# COMPACT_ATOMS: atom_id res chain seq x y z
N MET A 1 -1.98 19.19 10.12
CA MET A 1 -3.13 19.43 9.24
C MET A 1 -3.40 18.13 8.48
N ILE A 2 -4.51 17.44 8.78
CA ILE A 2 -4.87 16.21 8.07
C ILE A 2 -5.29 16.63 6.65
N LYS A 3 -4.62 16.09 5.63
CA LYS A 3 -5.01 16.33 4.24
C LYS A 3 -6.38 15.70 3.99
N THR A 4 -7.32 16.44 3.40
CA THR A 4 -8.62 15.90 2.99
C THR A 4 -8.43 14.83 1.91
N LYS A 5 -9.40 13.93 1.75
CA LYS A 5 -9.38 12.86 0.74
C LYS A 5 -8.98 13.37 -0.64
N ASP A 6 -9.53 14.53 -1.06
CA ASP A 6 -9.25 15.13 -2.36
C ASP A 6 -7.79 15.58 -2.53
N GLN A 7 -7.18 16.09 -1.46
CA GLN A 7 -5.76 16.47 -1.48
C GLN A 7 -4.85 15.24 -1.60
N ILE A 8 -5.20 14.16 -0.91
CA ILE A 8 -4.50 12.88 -1.00
C ILE A 8 -4.62 12.33 -2.41
N GLU A 9 -5.84 12.31 -2.97
CA GLU A 9 -6.09 11.81 -4.32
C GLU A 9 -5.26 12.57 -5.36
N LYS A 10 -5.20 13.90 -5.25
CA LYS A 10 -4.39 14.73 -6.14
C LYS A 10 -2.91 14.35 -6.09
N ILE A 11 -2.34 14.22 -4.89
CA ILE A 11 -0.93 13.86 -4.71
C ILE A 11 -0.62 12.48 -5.27
N VAL A 12 -1.47 11.49 -4.97
CA VAL A 12 -1.26 10.11 -5.44
C VAL A 12 -1.39 10.04 -6.96
N LYS A 13 -2.33 10.78 -7.56
CA LYS A 13 -2.46 10.89 -9.02
C LYS A 13 -1.24 11.56 -9.66
N GLU A 14 -0.72 12.63 -9.07
CA GLU A 14 0.50 13.30 -9.55
C GLU A 14 1.71 12.34 -9.50
N ILE A 15 1.87 11.57 -8.42
CA ILE A 15 2.92 10.54 -8.32
C ILE A 15 2.73 9.48 -9.40
N HIS A 16 1.51 8.96 -9.56
CA HIS A 16 1.21 7.97 -10.60
C HIS A 16 1.60 8.46 -12.00
N GLN A 17 1.28 9.70 -12.34
CA GLN A 17 1.64 10.28 -13.62
C GLN A 17 3.14 10.53 -13.78
N ASN A 18 3.82 10.99 -12.72
CA ASN A 18 5.22 11.40 -12.81
C ASN A 18 6.21 10.22 -12.83
N ILE A 19 5.89 9.11 -12.16
CA ILE A 19 6.80 7.97 -12.03
C ILE A 19 6.22 6.66 -12.58
N ASP A 20 5.08 6.71 -13.28
CA ASP A 20 4.36 5.52 -13.76
C ASP A 20 4.12 4.50 -12.63
N PHE A 21 3.70 5.01 -11.46
CA PHE A 21 3.50 4.16 -10.30
C PHE A 21 2.45 3.09 -10.60
N SER A 22 2.79 1.83 -10.37
CA SER A 22 1.89 0.70 -10.49
C SER A 22 1.82 -0.04 -9.16
N GLY A 23 0.66 -0.04 -8.52
CA GLY A 23 0.48 -0.65 -7.21
C GLY A 23 -0.82 -0.25 -6.54
N VAL A 24 -0.91 -0.48 -5.23
CA VAL A 24 -2.10 -0.21 -4.41
C VAL A 24 -1.70 0.73 -3.28
N VAL A 25 -2.54 1.73 -3.01
CA VAL A 25 -2.36 2.68 -1.91
C VAL A 25 -3.55 2.55 -0.97
N LEU A 26 -3.27 2.45 0.34
CA LEU A 26 -4.26 2.44 1.41
C LEU A 26 -3.79 3.40 2.50
N ILE A 27 -4.68 4.33 2.88
CA ILE A 27 -4.47 5.27 3.97
C ILE A 27 -5.66 5.15 4.92
N LYS A 28 -5.36 4.74 6.15
CA LYS A 28 -6.33 4.65 7.24
C LYS A 28 -5.91 5.58 8.37
N LYS A 29 -6.90 6.07 9.10
CA LYS A 29 -6.71 6.68 10.42
C LYS A 29 -7.61 5.93 11.37
N ASP A 30 -7.00 5.32 12.37
CA ASP A 30 -7.69 4.38 13.26
C ASP A 30 -8.40 3.30 12.40
N ASP A 31 -9.71 3.13 12.56
CA ASP A 31 -10.49 2.17 11.78
C ASP A 31 -11.05 2.74 10.46
N ASP A 32 -10.96 4.05 10.25
CA ASP A 32 -11.54 4.72 9.10
C ASP A 32 -10.61 4.72 7.88
N ILE A 33 -11.15 4.30 6.74
CA ILE A 33 -10.46 4.40 5.45
C ILE A 33 -10.58 5.83 4.93
N ILE A 34 -9.46 6.55 4.94
CA ILE A 34 -9.39 7.91 4.39
C ILE A 34 -9.27 7.85 2.87
N TYR A 35 -8.46 6.92 2.36
CA TYR A 35 -8.21 6.76 0.93
C TYR A 35 -7.75 5.35 0.61
N GLU A 36 -8.28 4.78 -0.47
CA GLU A 36 -7.77 3.55 -1.06
C GLU A 36 -7.93 3.61 -2.58
N ASN A 37 -6.93 3.15 -3.31
CA ASN A 37 -7.01 3.05 -4.77
C ASN A 37 -5.95 2.08 -5.33
N SER A 38 -6.20 1.56 -6.53
CA SER A 38 -5.22 0.77 -7.30
C SER A 38 -4.84 1.47 -8.61
N PHE A 39 -3.60 1.26 -9.04
CA PHE A 39 -3.01 1.92 -10.20
C PHE A 39 -2.23 0.91 -11.04
N GLY A 40 -2.35 1.00 -12.36
CA GLY A 40 -1.56 0.23 -13.31
C GLY A 40 -1.76 -1.29 -13.22
N TYR A 41 -0.75 -2.02 -13.72
CA TYR A 41 -0.75 -3.48 -13.83
C TYR A 41 0.00 -4.17 -12.70
N ALA A 42 -0.61 -5.21 -12.12
CA ALA A 42 0.04 -6.20 -11.27
C ALA A 42 1.01 -7.07 -12.10
N ASN A 43 0.64 -7.36 -13.34
CA ASN A 43 1.51 -7.99 -14.32
C ASN A 43 1.37 -7.26 -15.66
N ARG A 44 2.46 -6.61 -16.09
CA ARG A 44 2.49 -5.83 -17.33
C ARG A 44 2.49 -6.70 -18.60
N SER A 45 3.09 -7.91 -18.57
CA SER A 45 3.14 -8.77 -19.76
C SER A 45 1.77 -9.36 -20.10
N GLU A 46 1.01 -9.72 -19.06
CA GLU A 46 -0.33 -10.31 -19.18
C GLU A 46 -1.45 -9.27 -19.10
N CYS A 47 -1.11 -7.97 -19.04
CA CYS A 47 -2.07 -6.86 -18.86
C CYS A 47 -3.05 -7.06 -17.67
N ILE A 48 -2.57 -7.67 -16.58
CA ILE A 48 -3.39 -7.90 -15.38
C ILE A 48 -3.32 -6.66 -14.49
N ASN A 49 -4.47 -6.01 -14.27
CA ASN A 49 -4.58 -4.80 -13.45
C ASN A 49 -4.33 -5.07 -11.96
N ASN A 50 -3.82 -4.07 -11.25
CA ASN A 50 -3.85 -4.07 -9.79
C ASN A 50 -5.28 -3.92 -9.29
N THR A 51 -5.62 -4.66 -8.24
CA THR A 51 -6.85 -4.51 -7.46
C THR A 51 -6.47 -4.22 -6.00
N LEU A 52 -7.42 -3.78 -5.18
CA LEU A 52 -7.17 -3.58 -3.74
C LEU A 52 -6.74 -4.88 -3.02
N GLN A 53 -6.95 -6.05 -3.65
CA GLN A 53 -6.59 -7.37 -3.14
C GLN A 53 -5.30 -7.93 -3.77
N THR A 54 -4.61 -7.19 -4.64
CA THR A 54 -3.34 -7.64 -5.22
C THR A 54 -2.32 -7.93 -4.12
N ARG A 55 -1.69 -9.11 -4.18
CA ARG A 55 -0.67 -9.54 -3.24
C ARG A 55 0.70 -9.07 -3.70
N PHE A 56 1.41 -8.36 -2.84
CA PHE A 56 2.76 -7.87 -3.09
C PHE A 56 3.77 -8.59 -2.20
N GLY A 57 4.92 -8.96 -2.76
CA GLY A 57 6.05 -9.43 -1.98
C GLY A 57 6.67 -8.26 -1.23
N ILE A 58 6.66 -8.30 0.11
CA ILE A 58 7.16 -7.19 0.95
C ILE A 58 8.69 -7.23 1.19
N ALA A 59 9.41 -8.22 0.63
CA ALA A 59 10.86 -8.42 0.77
C ALA A 59 11.37 -8.13 2.20
N SER A 60 12.20 -7.08 2.38
CA SER A 60 12.75 -6.69 3.69
C SER A 60 11.69 -6.30 4.73
N GLY A 61 10.47 -5.98 4.32
CA GLY A 61 9.31 -5.77 5.21
C GLY A 61 8.97 -6.99 6.07
N CYS A 62 9.43 -8.19 5.70
CA CYS A 62 9.22 -9.42 6.49
C CYS A 62 9.94 -9.38 7.86
N LYS A 63 10.96 -8.53 8.04
CA LYS A 63 11.72 -8.40 9.29
C LYS A 63 10.84 -7.98 10.48
N LEU A 64 9.80 -7.15 10.24
CA LEU A 64 8.85 -6.76 11.27
C LEU A 64 8.13 -7.98 11.84
N PHE A 65 7.65 -8.88 10.96
CA PHE A 65 6.99 -10.11 11.39
C PHE A 65 7.94 -11.03 12.17
N THR A 66 9.20 -11.16 11.74
CA THR A 66 10.21 -11.93 12.49
C THR A 66 10.46 -11.35 13.89
N ALA A 67 10.53 -10.02 14.02
CA ALA A 67 10.73 -9.36 15.31
C ALA A 67 9.52 -9.56 16.24
N ILE A 68 8.29 -9.49 15.70
CA ILE A 68 7.06 -9.74 16.47
C ILE A 68 7.04 -11.16 17.02
N ILE A 69 7.34 -12.16 16.18
CA ILE A 69 7.36 -13.57 16.59
C ILE A 69 8.37 -13.78 17.73
N LYS A 70 9.61 -13.29 17.56
CA LYS A 70 10.63 -13.37 18.62
C LYS A 70 10.22 -12.62 19.90
N GLY A 71 9.57 -11.47 19.76
CA GLY A 71 9.11 -10.68 20.90
C GLY A 71 7.92 -11.29 21.65
N GLN A 72 7.09 -12.11 20.99
CA GLN A 72 6.00 -12.87 21.63
C GLN A 72 6.55 -14.06 22.42
N ASP A 73 7.56 -14.78 21.89
CA ASP A 73 8.18 -15.91 22.59
C ASP A 73 8.91 -15.50 23.88
N LEU A 74 9.46 -14.29 23.95
CA LEU A 74 10.16 -13.76 25.14
C LEU A 74 9.22 -13.24 26.25
N LYS A 75 7.90 -13.23 26.02
CA LYS A 75 6.90 -12.77 26.99
C LYS A 75 6.20 -13.89 27.76
N ASN A 76 6.60 -15.14 27.51
CA ASN A 76 6.08 -16.34 28.19
C ASN A 76 7.15 -16.96 29.09
#